data_AF-A0A0M3JL20-F1
#
_entry.id   AF-A0A0M3JL20-F1
#
_cell.length_a   1.000
_cell.length_b   1.000
_cell.length_c   1.000
_cell.angle_alpha   90.00
_cell.angle_beta   90.00
_cell.angle_gamma   90.00
#
_symmetry.space_group_name_H-M   'P 1'
#
loop_
_entity.id
_entity.type
_entity.pdbx_description
1 polymer ?
#
loop_
_entity_poly.entity_id
_entity_poly.type
_entity_poly.pdbx_seq_one_letter_code
_entity_poly.pdbx_strand_id
1 'polypeptide(L)' 'MSPNETLFVESTPRVTTETVTSSFINFETIEFPGQMSPFDAAMDPHGTFNRCGALLFVIDAQVNLGLIVFDV' A
#
# COMPACT_ATOMS: atom_id res chain seq x y z
N MET A 1 -12.85 -10.75 2.85
CA MET A 1 -14.03 -9.86 2.84
C MET A 1 -14.75 -10.00 1.51
N SER A 2 -16.07 -9.85 1.50
CA SER A 2 -16.84 -9.74 0.25
C SER A 2 -16.80 -8.30 -0.30
N PRO A 3 -17.02 -8.10 -1.61
CA PRO A 3 -16.94 -6.75 -2.21
C PRO A 3 -17.92 -5.72 -1.64
N ASN A 4 -19.08 -6.14 -1.14
CA ASN A 4 -20.05 -5.20 -0.56
C ASN A 4 -19.65 -4.76 0.86
N GLU A 5 -18.92 -5.60 1.58
CA GLU A 5 -18.42 -5.27 2.92
C GLU A 5 -17.29 -4.24 2.86
N THR A 6 -16.52 -4.20 1.75
CA THR A 6 -15.41 -3.25 1.61
C THR A 6 -15.85 -1.79 1.51
N LEU A 7 -17.14 -1.51 1.25
CA LEU A 7 -17.70 -0.15 1.24
C LEU A 7 -17.62 0.52 2.63
N PHE A 8 -17.57 -0.28 3.69
CA PHE A 8 -17.60 0.18 5.09
C PHE A 8 -16.24 0.06 5.79
N VAL A 9 -15.17 -0.22 5.05
CA VAL A 9 -13.82 -0.31 5.61
C VAL A 9 -13.31 1.09 5.93
N GLU A 10 -12.75 1.25 7.14
CA GLU A 10 -12.14 2.51 7.58
C GLU A 10 -10.78 2.73 6.89
N SER A 11 -10.39 3.99 6.71
CA SER A 11 -9.06 4.36 6.22
C SER A 11 -7.96 3.83 7.13
N THR A 12 -6.88 3.32 6.53
CA THR A 12 -5.71 2.80 7.23
C THR A 12 -5.01 3.92 8.01
N PRO A 13 -5.03 3.92 9.36
CA PRO A 13 -4.61 5.08 10.15
C PRO A 13 -3.10 5.16 10.36
N ARG A 14 -2.37 4.06 10.13
CA ARG A 14 -0.92 3.91 10.31
C ARG A 14 -0.43 2.77 9.43
N VAL A 15 0.88 2.67 9.23
CA VAL A 15 1.47 1.52 8.54
C VAL A 15 1.14 0.23 9.28
N THR A 16 0.64 -0.74 8.54
CA THR A 16 0.27 -2.07 9.05
C THR A 16 1.06 -3.13 8.30
N THR A 17 1.46 -4.16 9.04
CA THR A 17 2.17 -5.32 8.49
C THR A 17 1.34 -6.56 8.74
N GLU A 18 1.08 -7.33 7.70
CA GLU A 18 0.40 -8.62 7.78
C GLU A 18 1.29 -9.71 7.20
N THR A 19 1.39 -10.83 7.92
CA THR A 19 2.17 -11.99 7.47
C THR A 19 1.22 -13.11 7.08
N VAL A 20 1.23 -13.47 5.80
CA VAL A 20 0.48 -14.61 5.29
C VAL A 20 1.42 -15.82 5.26
N THR A 21 1.19 -16.73 6.21
CA THR A 21 1.89 -18.01 6.30
C THR A 21 0.91 -19.16 6.13
N SER A 22 1.41 -20.36 5.80
CA SER A 22 0.58 -21.56 5.60
C SER A 22 -0.33 -21.49 4.36
N SER A 23 0.11 -20.81 3.31
CA SER A 23 -0.53 -20.79 1.99
C SER A 23 0.41 -21.34 0.91
N PHE A 24 -0.01 -21.34 -0.36
CA PHE A 24 0.88 -21.72 -1.48
C PHE A 24 2.11 -20.80 -1.59
N ILE A 25 2.01 -19.57 -1.09
CA ILE A 25 3.09 -18.57 -1.07
C ILE A 25 3.20 -18.02 0.36
N ASN A 26 4.42 -17.84 0.86
CA ASN A 26 4.67 -17.13 2.11
C ASN A 26 5.12 -15.71 1.77
N PHE A 27 4.39 -14.72 2.24
CA PHE A 27 4.72 -13.32 2.00
C PHE A 27 4.26 -12.45 3.17
N GLU A 28 4.86 -11.27 3.24
CA GLU A 28 4.50 -10.21 4.17
C GLU A 28 4.02 -9.02 3.34
N THR A 29 2.87 -8.47 3.71
CA THR A 29 2.34 -7.23 3.13
C THR A 29 2.56 -6.10 4.10
N ILE A 30 3.03 -4.98 3.56
CA ILE A 30 3.11 -3.71 4.27
C ILE A 30 2.13 -2.78 3.57
N GLU A 31 1.17 -2.28 4.32
CA GLU A 31 0.14 -1.35 3.85
C GLU A 31 0.44 0.04 4.39
N PHE A 32 0.39 1.05 3.51
CA PHE A 32 0.67 2.44 3.84
C PHE A 32 -0.62 3.26 3.85
N PRO A 33 -0.77 4.24 4.78
CA PRO A 33 -1.87 5.19 4.74
C PRO A 33 -1.90 5.97 3.42
N GLY A 34 -3.09 6.16 2.83
CA GLY A 34 -3.22 6.84 1.53
C GLY A 34 -2.78 8.31 1.49
N GLN A 35 -2.54 8.95 2.66
CA GLN A 35 -2.02 10.31 2.77
C GLN A 35 -0.50 10.36 2.96
N MET A 36 0.16 9.20 3.06
CA MET A 36 1.59 9.08 3.32
C MET A 36 2.29 8.53 2.08
N SER A 37 3.43 9.13 1.73
CA SER A 37 4.30 8.59 0.69
C SER A 37 5.24 7.55 1.31
N PRO A 38 5.31 6.32 0.77
CA PRO A 38 6.28 5.33 1.22
C PRO A 38 7.73 5.68 0.81
N PHE A 39 7.91 6.74 0.01
CA PHE A 39 9.20 7.27 -0.41
C PHE A 39 9.69 8.44 0.46
N ASP A 40 8.90 8.86 1.46
CA ASP A 40 9.33 9.90 2.39
C ASP A 40 10.55 9.40 3.19
N ALA A 41 11.55 10.26 3.37
CA ALA A 41 12.74 9.97 4.16
C ALA A 41 12.40 9.61 5.62
N ALA A 42 11.26 10.10 6.13
CA ALA A 42 10.76 9.73 7.46
C ALA A 42 10.41 8.23 7.60
N MET A 43 10.21 7.52 6.48
CA MET A 43 9.79 6.12 6.44
C MET A 43 10.94 5.12 6.24
N ASP A 44 12.19 5.57 6.12
CA ASP A 44 13.35 4.75 5.72
C ASP A 44 13.05 3.84 4.50
N PRO A 45 12.81 4.43 3.31
CA PRO A 45 12.41 3.68 2.13
C PRO A 45 13.44 2.61 1.74
N HIS A 46 14.73 2.89 1.98
CA HIS A 46 15.80 1.95 1.70
C HIS A 46 15.69 0.72 2.61
N GLY A 47 15.51 0.90 3.93
CA GLY A 47 15.30 -0.22 4.84
C GLY A 47 14.05 -1.03 4.52
N THR A 48 12.95 -0.35 4.21
CA THR A 48 11.66 -0.99 3.90
C THR A 48 11.67 -1.77 2.59
N PHE A 49 12.22 -1.20 1.51
CA PHE A 49 12.18 -1.81 0.19
C PHE A 49 13.32 -2.79 -0.10
N ASN A 50 14.41 -2.78 0.69
CA ASN A 50 15.56 -3.68 0.45
C ASN A 50 15.20 -5.17 0.49
N ARG A 51 14.11 -5.56 1.16
CA ARG A 51 13.58 -6.94 1.16
C ARG A 51 12.24 -7.10 0.45
N CYS A 52 11.73 -6.03 -0.16
CA CYS A 52 10.45 -6.04 -0.84
C CYS A 52 10.60 -6.69 -2.23
N GLY A 53 9.90 -7.81 -2.46
CA GLY A 53 9.96 -8.53 -3.74
C GLY A 53 9.11 -7.90 -4.85
N ALA A 54 8.08 -7.13 -4.49
CA ALA A 54 7.19 -6.46 -5.43
C ALA A 54 6.50 -5.27 -4.76
N LEU A 55 6.35 -4.17 -5.51
CA LEU A 55 5.58 -3.00 -5.11
C LEU A 55 4.25 -2.97 -5.86
N LEU A 56 3.14 -2.89 -5.14
CA LEU A 56 1.81 -2.70 -5.70
C LEU A 56 1.36 -1.26 -5.50
N PHE A 57 1.28 -0.49 -6.58
CA PHE A 57 0.77 0.88 -6.56
C PHE A 57 -0.59 0.92 -7.26
N VAL A 58 -1.66 1.11 -6.49
CA VAL A 58 -3.04 1.11 -7.00
C VAL A 58 -3.44 2.55 -7.30
N ILE A 59 -3.77 2.83 -8.56
CA ILE A 59 -4.23 4.14 -9.00
C ILE A 59 -5.74 4.07 -9.21
N ASP A 60 -6.47 4.95 -8.55
CA ASP A 60 -7.90 5.10 -8.80
C ASP A 60 -8.11 5.71 -10.20
N ALA A 61 -8.62 4.89 -11.11
CA ALA A 61 -8.91 5.28 -12.49
C ALA A 61 -10.12 6.22 -12.61
N GLN A 62 -10.94 6.35 -11.56
CA GLN A 62 -12.10 7.24 -11.51
C GLN A 62 -11.73 8.64 -11.00
N VAL A 63 -10.53 8.80 -10.43
CA VAL A 63 -10.01 10.11 -10.00
C VAL A 63 -9.75 10.98 -11.22
N ASN A 64 -10.20 12.23 -11.15
CA ASN A 64 -10.10 13.19 -12.24
C ASN A 64 -8.62 13.41 -12.63
N LEU A 65 -8.32 13.19 -13.91
CA LEU A 65 -6.98 13.09 -14.50
C LEU A 65 -6.06 14.33 -14.33
N GLY A 66 -6.57 15.45 -13.80
CA GLY A 66 -5.80 16.70 -13.68
C GLY A 66 -4.74 16.73 -12.58
N LEU A 67 -4.67 15.72 -11.70
CA LEU A 67 -3.82 15.74 -10.49
C LEU A 67 -2.83 14.56 -10.39
N ILE A 68 -2.73 13.68 -11.39
CA ILE A 68 -1.71 12.63 -11.37
C ILE A 68 -0.46 13.15 -12.11
N VAL A 69 0.25 14.08 -11.49
CA VAL A 69 1.60 14.45 -11.92
C VAL A 69 2.53 13.37 -11.37
N PHE A 70 2.97 12.46 -12.23
CA PHE A 70 4.11 11.60 -11.95
C PHE A 70 5.39 12.46 -12.07
N ASP A 71 5.72 13.22 -11.04
CA ASP A 71 7.11 13.64 -10.84
C ASP A 71 7.84 12.42 -10.26
N VAL A 72 8.50 11.68 -11.16
CA VAL A 72 9.55 10.70 -10.84
C VAL A 72 10.89 11.38 -11.06
#